data_AF-A0A5E4C7J3-F1
#
_entry.id   AF-A0A5E4C7J3-F1
#
_cell.length_a   1.000
_cell.length_b   1.000
_cell.length_c   1.000
_cell.angle_alpha   90.00
_cell.angle_beta   90.00
_cell.angle_gamma   90.00
#
_symmetry.space_group_name_H-M   'P 1'
#
loop_
_entity.id
_entity.type
_entity.pdbx_description
1 polymer ?
#
loop_
_entity_poly.entity_id
_entity_poly.type
_entity_poly.pdbx_seq_one_letter_code
_entity_poly.pdbx_strand_id
1 'polypeptide(L)'
;MFIMGYSAVAGATARLLFGYDSFGNVCGKRNSPVEGAPLSGQDMTLKKHVFFMNSCKPDIKGRKLGSTALCVSSCPEEQLNTLEEVQLFANTSGSFLCIYNLNSINYTRNPNANSLCPRLPVPPSKSFPLFNRCVPQTPECYSLFASVLINDVDTLHRILSGIMSARDTILGLCIFALALSLTMMFTFRFITTLLVHIFISLVILGLLFVCGILWWLYYDYTNDLSIELDTERENMKCVLGFAIVSTVITAILLVLIFVLRKRIKLTVELFQLTNKVIRSSPFLLFQPLWTFAILIFFWILWVAVLLSLGTAAARAEAESSEDIDRGEVSKMEVQ
;
A
#
# COMPACT_ATOMS: atom_id res chain seq x y z
N MET A 1 11.63 0.12 2.16
CA MET A 1 12.13 1.04 1.10
C MET A 1 13.02 0.34 0.08
N PHE A 2 14.08 -0.38 0.47
CA PHE A 2 14.97 -1.08 -0.46
C PHE A 2 14.26 -2.04 -1.42
N ILE A 3 13.33 -2.84 -0.89
CA ILE A 3 12.57 -3.79 -1.71
C ILE A 3 11.66 -3.05 -2.70
N MET A 4 11.00 -1.95 -2.31
CA MET A 4 10.14 -1.15 -3.21
C MET A 4 10.93 -0.39 -4.28
N GLY A 5 12.09 0.17 -3.92
CA GLY A 5 13.03 0.73 -4.89
C GLY A 5 13.50 -0.34 -5.85
N TYR A 6 13.84 -1.53 -5.36
CA TYR A 6 14.20 -2.67 -6.19
C TYR A 6 13.02 -3.16 -7.04
N SER A 7 11.77 -3.16 -6.56
CA SER A 7 10.60 -3.53 -7.38
C SER A 7 10.22 -2.48 -8.41
N ALA A 8 10.49 -1.20 -8.19
CA ALA A 8 10.24 -0.15 -9.18
C ALA A 8 11.38 -0.03 -10.20
N VAL A 9 12.61 -0.36 -9.79
CA VAL A 9 13.82 -0.31 -10.62
C VAL A 9 14.04 -1.63 -11.36
N ALA A 10 13.84 -2.77 -10.69
CA ALA A 10 13.94 -4.12 -11.25
C ALA A 10 12.58 -4.65 -11.75
N GLY A 11 11.45 -4.15 -11.24
CA GLY A 11 10.14 -4.47 -11.80
C GLY A 11 9.81 -3.55 -12.96
N ALA A 12 9.42 -4.16 -14.08
CA ALA A 12 9.23 -3.47 -15.34
C ALA A 12 7.85 -2.79 -15.43
N THR A 13 7.54 -1.83 -14.54
CA THR A 13 6.29 -1.04 -14.55
C THR A 13 6.01 -0.36 -15.89
N ALA A 14 7.07 -0.06 -16.64
CA ALA A 14 6.99 0.43 -18.00
C ALA A 14 6.20 -0.51 -18.95
N ARG A 15 6.18 -1.83 -18.69
CA ARG A 15 5.41 -2.81 -19.48
C ARG A 15 3.90 -2.62 -19.35
N LEU A 16 3.42 -2.09 -18.22
CA LEU A 16 1.99 -1.78 -18.02
C LEU A 16 1.58 -0.51 -18.78
N LEU A 17 2.44 0.51 -18.75
CA LEU A 17 2.13 1.83 -19.31
C LEU A 17 2.33 1.90 -20.83
N PHE A 18 3.44 1.33 -21.32
CA PHE A 18 3.81 1.40 -22.74
C PHE A 18 3.49 0.13 -23.52
N GLY A 19 3.18 -0.97 -22.83
CA GLY A 19 3.06 -2.29 -23.43
C GLY A 19 4.41 -2.93 -23.73
N TYR A 20 4.38 -4.23 -24.02
CA TYR A 20 5.56 -5.02 -24.35
C TYR A 20 5.23 -6.06 -25.42
N ASP A 21 6.24 -6.43 -26.20
CA ASP A 21 6.14 -7.49 -27.20
C ASP A 21 6.30 -8.90 -26.58
N SER A 22 6.06 -9.94 -27.37
CA SER A 22 6.22 -11.33 -26.92
C SER A 22 7.67 -11.74 -26.62
N PHE A 23 8.64 -10.89 -26.93
CA PHE A 23 10.08 -11.14 -26.72
C PHE A 23 10.65 -10.37 -25.53
N GLY A 24 9.80 -9.66 -24.78
CA GLY A 24 10.16 -8.96 -23.55
C GLY A 24 10.66 -7.52 -23.75
N ASN A 25 10.61 -6.98 -24.97
CA ASN A 25 10.93 -5.58 -25.24
C ASN A 25 9.75 -4.67 -24.89
N VAL A 26 10.03 -3.60 -24.16
CA VAL A 26 9.08 -2.52 -23.88
C VAL A 26 9.02 -1.58 -25.07
N CYS A 27 7.80 -1.27 -25.55
CA CYS A 27 7.61 -0.38 -26.69
C CYS A 27 7.93 1.07 -26.32
N GLY A 28 8.47 1.85 -27.28
CA GLY A 28 8.85 3.25 -27.05
C GLY A 28 10.06 3.47 -26.14
N LYS A 29 10.83 2.41 -25.82
CA LYS A 29 12.00 2.46 -24.95
C LYS A 29 13.17 1.65 -25.54
N ARG A 30 14.38 1.98 -25.07
CA ARG A 30 15.58 1.16 -25.31
C ARG A 30 15.64 0.04 -24.29
N ASN A 31 15.76 -1.20 -24.75
CA ASN A 31 15.74 -2.39 -23.90
C ASN A 31 17.14 -2.97 -23.70
N SER A 32 17.36 -3.65 -22.57
CA SER A 32 18.56 -4.46 -22.33
C SER A 32 18.33 -5.91 -22.77
N PRO A 33 19.36 -6.59 -23.31
CA PRO A 33 19.24 -7.99 -23.71
C PRO A 33 19.02 -8.90 -22.50
N VAL A 34 18.23 -9.94 -22.70
CA VAL A 34 17.92 -10.99 -21.71
C VAL A 34 18.58 -12.30 -22.17
N GLU A 35 19.29 -12.94 -21.25
CA GLU A 35 19.96 -14.23 -21.50
C GLU A 35 18.93 -15.31 -21.90
N GLY A 36 19.23 -16.07 -22.96
CA GLY A 36 18.33 -17.08 -23.52
C GLY A 36 17.21 -16.54 -24.45
N ALA A 37 17.08 -15.22 -24.63
CA ALA A 37 16.04 -14.60 -25.48
C ALA A 37 16.65 -13.75 -26.62
N PRO A 38 16.90 -14.32 -27.81
CA PRO A 38 17.68 -13.65 -28.88
C PRO A 38 17.00 -12.42 -29.48
N LEU A 39 15.67 -12.32 -29.39
CA LEU A 39 14.90 -11.18 -29.92
C LEU A 39 14.65 -10.07 -28.89
N SER A 40 15.17 -10.22 -27.67
CA SER A 40 15.11 -9.21 -26.61
C SER A 40 16.21 -8.15 -26.74
N GLY A 41 16.15 -7.07 -25.97
CA GLY A 41 17.18 -6.02 -25.95
C GLY A 41 17.20 -5.10 -27.16
N GLN A 42 16.13 -5.06 -27.95
CA GLN A 42 16.05 -4.19 -29.13
C GLN A 42 15.71 -2.75 -28.74
N ASP A 43 16.18 -1.79 -29.55
CA ASP A 43 15.76 -0.40 -29.44
C ASP A 43 14.37 -0.21 -30.07
N MET A 44 13.36 -0.03 -29.21
CA MET A 44 11.97 0.18 -29.60
C MET A 44 11.55 1.65 -29.48
N THR A 45 12.49 2.60 -29.36
CA THR A 45 12.18 4.03 -29.14
C THR A 45 11.22 4.61 -30.18
N LEU A 46 11.35 4.20 -31.45
CA LEU A 46 10.48 4.62 -32.54
C LEU A 46 9.23 3.74 -32.72
N LYS A 47 9.16 2.60 -32.03
CA LYS A 47 8.08 1.60 -32.12
C LYS A 47 7.24 1.66 -30.85
N LYS A 48 6.32 2.63 -30.80
CA LYS A 48 5.55 2.96 -29.59
C LYS A 48 4.30 2.12 -29.40
N HIS A 49 3.79 1.50 -30.47
CA HIS A 49 2.49 0.83 -30.45
C HIS A 49 2.64 -0.69 -30.33
N VAL A 50 1.75 -1.35 -29.61
CA VAL A 50 1.66 -2.82 -29.56
C VAL A 50 0.68 -3.30 -30.62
N PHE A 51 1.15 -4.13 -31.54
CA PHE A 51 0.36 -4.82 -32.56
C PHE A 51 0.28 -6.31 -32.25
N PHE A 52 -0.91 -6.89 -32.41
CA PHE A 52 -1.15 -8.33 -32.22
C PHE A 52 -1.30 -8.99 -33.58
N MET A 53 -0.48 -10.02 -33.86
CA MET A 53 -0.49 -10.73 -35.14
C MET A 53 -1.81 -11.43 -35.46
N ASN A 54 -2.65 -11.63 -34.46
CA ASN A 54 -3.94 -12.29 -34.56
C ASN A 54 -4.95 -11.61 -33.63
N SER A 55 -5.45 -10.45 -34.05
CA SER A 55 -6.43 -9.66 -33.31
C SER A 55 -7.84 -10.24 -33.37
N CYS A 56 -8.21 -10.96 -34.44
CA CYS A 56 -9.59 -11.41 -34.69
C CYS A 56 -9.85 -12.90 -34.44
N LYS A 57 -8.83 -13.70 -34.13
CA LYS A 57 -8.97 -15.10 -33.68
C LYS A 57 -7.89 -15.43 -32.65
N PRO A 58 -7.83 -14.73 -31.51
CA PRO A 58 -6.79 -14.95 -30.51
C PRO A 58 -6.75 -16.43 -30.13
N ASP A 59 -5.57 -17.05 -30.21
CA ASP A 59 -5.41 -18.47 -29.88
C ASP A 59 -5.49 -18.60 -28.35
N ILE A 60 -6.56 -19.22 -27.85
CA ILE A 60 -6.83 -19.34 -26.41
C ILE A 60 -6.13 -20.61 -25.92
N LYS A 61 -4.83 -20.50 -25.62
CA LYS A 61 -4.13 -21.48 -24.79
C LYS A 61 -3.92 -20.90 -23.40
N GLY A 62 -4.61 -21.47 -22.40
CA GLY A 62 -4.32 -21.23 -20.98
C GLY A 62 -4.50 -19.79 -20.47
N ARG A 63 -5.63 -19.13 -20.76
CA ARG A 63 -6.00 -17.79 -20.22
C ARG A 63 -5.04 -16.63 -20.53
N LYS A 64 -4.11 -16.77 -21.48
CA LYS A 64 -3.30 -15.68 -22.04
C LYS A 64 -3.59 -15.50 -23.53
N LEU A 65 -3.45 -14.27 -24.02
CA LEU A 65 -3.48 -13.98 -25.45
C LEU A 65 -2.31 -14.70 -26.13
N GLY A 66 -2.54 -15.86 -26.72
CA GLY A 66 -1.52 -16.66 -27.42
C GLY A 66 -1.05 -16.05 -28.76
N SER A 67 -1.49 -14.84 -29.09
CA SER A 67 -1.04 -14.13 -30.29
C SER A 67 0.28 -13.42 -30.03
N THR A 68 1.27 -13.69 -30.89
CA THR A 68 2.52 -12.94 -30.92
C THR A 68 2.24 -11.44 -31.02
N ALA A 69 2.72 -10.69 -30.04
CA ALA A 69 2.64 -9.24 -29.99
C ALA A 69 3.98 -8.63 -30.40
N LEU A 70 3.94 -7.52 -31.14
CA LEU A 70 5.10 -6.78 -31.61
C LEU A 70 4.97 -5.30 -31.28
N CYS A 71 6.09 -4.67 -30.92
CA CYS A 71 6.21 -3.22 -30.99
C CYS A 71 6.31 -2.76 -32.45
N VAL A 72 5.46 -1.84 -32.86
CA VAL A 72 5.36 -1.25 -34.20
C VAL A 72 5.35 0.28 -34.12
N SER A 73 5.78 0.95 -35.19
CA SER A 73 5.78 2.42 -35.27
C SER A 73 4.37 2.96 -35.52
N SER A 74 3.64 2.34 -36.44
CA SER A 74 2.28 2.74 -36.84
C SER A 74 1.36 1.52 -36.99
N CYS A 75 0.08 1.70 -36.64
CA CYS A 75 -0.96 0.69 -36.82
C CYS A 75 -1.46 0.67 -38.28
N PRO A 76 -1.81 -0.49 -38.86
CA PRO A 76 -2.41 -0.54 -40.19
C PRO A 76 -3.83 0.02 -40.16
N GLU A 77 -4.05 1.19 -40.76
CA GLU A 77 -5.37 1.84 -40.80
C GLU A 77 -6.31 1.20 -41.83
N GLU A 78 -5.74 0.57 -42.86
CA GLU A 78 -6.45 -0.14 -43.92
C GLU A 78 -6.35 -1.66 -43.74
N GLN A 79 -7.29 -2.40 -44.32
CA GLN A 79 -7.28 -3.86 -44.29
C GLN A 79 -6.19 -4.39 -45.25
N LEU A 80 -5.34 -5.28 -44.75
CA LEU A 80 -4.29 -5.92 -45.55
C LEU A 80 -4.68 -7.39 -45.80
N ASN A 81 -5.01 -7.73 -47.04
CA ASN A 81 -5.52 -9.04 -47.42
C ASN A 81 -4.43 -10.03 -47.83
N THR A 82 -3.32 -9.51 -48.32
CA THR A 82 -2.22 -10.30 -48.91
C THR A 82 -0.89 -9.98 -48.23
N LEU A 83 0.09 -10.87 -48.38
CA LEU A 83 1.41 -10.68 -47.79
C LEU A 83 2.20 -9.60 -48.53
N GLU A 84 1.89 -9.40 -49.81
CA GLU A 84 2.34 -8.32 -50.66
C GLU A 84 1.89 -6.96 -50.11
N GLU A 85 0.64 -6.84 -49.65
CA GLU A 85 0.12 -5.63 -49.01
C GLU A 85 0.81 -5.36 -47.66
N VAL A 86 1.09 -6.41 -46.87
CA VAL A 86 1.88 -6.28 -45.63
C VAL A 86 3.31 -5.82 -45.92
N GLN A 87 3.93 -6.33 -46.98
CA GLN A 87 5.25 -5.91 -47.43
C GLN A 87 5.25 -4.45 -47.92
N LEU A 88 4.21 -4.05 -48.67
CA LEU A 88 4.03 -2.69 -49.12
C LEU A 88 3.89 -1.73 -47.93
N PHE A 89 3.04 -2.07 -46.97
CA PHE A 89 2.86 -1.30 -45.74
C PHE A 89 4.18 -1.13 -44.97
N ALA A 90 4.98 -2.18 -44.84
CA ALA A 90 6.28 -2.10 -44.17
C ALA A 90 7.23 -1.12 -44.89
N ASN A 91 7.23 -1.13 -46.23
CA ASN A 91 8.10 -0.27 -47.02
C ASN A 91 7.63 1.19 -47.06
N THR A 92 6.32 1.46 -47.05
CA THR A 92 5.76 2.81 -47.12
C THR A 92 5.72 3.50 -45.76
N SER A 93 5.27 2.80 -44.71
CA SER A 93 5.11 3.36 -43.37
C SER A 93 6.34 3.20 -42.49
N GLY A 94 7.28 2.33 -42.87
CA GLY A 94 8.40 1.92 -42.02
C GLY A 94 7.97 1.09 -40.80
N SER A 95 6.73 0.58 -40.78
CA SER A 95 6.16 -0.21 -39.69
C SER A 95 6.11 -1.69 -40.06
N PHE A 96 6.88 -2.51 -39.35
CA PHE A 96 7.03 -3.94 -39.66
C PHE A 96 6.06 -4.79 -38.82
N LEU A 97 5.17 -5.52 -39.49
CA LEU A 97 4.14 -6.35 -38.84
C LEU A 97 4.56 -7.82 -38.64
N CYS A 98 5.73 -8.25 -39.13
CA CYS A 98 6.28 -9.60 -38.96
C CYS A 98 7.39 -9.63 -37.89
N ILE A 99 7.75 -10.83 -37.42
CA ILE A 99 8.80 -11.02 -36.40
C ILE A 99 10.13 -10.37 -36.87
N TYR A 100 10.86 -9.74 -35.94
CA TYR A 100 12.04 -8.92 -36.21
C TYR A 100 13.19 -9.60 -36.98
N ASN A 101 13.24 -10.93 -37.02
CA ASN A 101 14.25 -11.67 -37.78
C ASN A 101 13.96 -11.76 -39.28
N LEU A 102 12.76 -11.35 -39.71
CA LEU A 102 12.34 -11.39 -41.11
C LEU A 102 12.36 -10.00 -41.72
N ASN A 103 13.17 -9.81 -42.77
CA ASN A 103 13.21 -8.57 -43.54
C ASN A 103 12.00 -8.47 -44.50
N SER A 104 11.52 -7.24 -44.76
CA SER A 104 10.34 -6.99 -45.62
C SER A 104 10.46 -7.61 -47.01
N ILE A 105 11.67 -7.64 -47.58
CA ILE A 105 11.98 -8.23 -48.90
C ILE A 105 11.62 -9.73 -48.95
N ASN A 106 11.72 -10.42 -47.81
CA ASN A 106 11.55 -11.86 -47.71
C ASN A 106 10.16 -12.28 -47.23
N TYR A 107 9.22 -11.34 -47.07
CA TYR A 107 7.86 -11.68 -46.64
C TYR A 107 7.23 -12.68 -47.61
N THR A 108 7.22 -12.37 -48.91
CA THR A 108 6.61 -13.22 -49.95
C THR A 108 7.49 -14.39 -50.41
N ARG A 109 8.79 -14.37 -50.10
CA ARG A 109 9.76 -15.38 -50.57
C ARG A 109 10.02 -16.50 -49.58
N ASN A 110 9.74 -16.27 -48.30
CA ASN A 110 10.04 -17.25 -47.26
C ASN A 110 8.90 -18.29 -47.18
N PRO A 111 9.17 -19.60 -47.32
CA PRO A 111 8.15 -20.63 -47.21
C PRO A 111 7.47 -20.69 -45.83
N ASN A 112 8.12 -20.17 -44.79
CA ASN A 112 7.61 -20.11 -43.41
C ASN A 112 6.96 -18.75 -43.08
N ALA A 113 6.67 -17.89 -44.05
CA ALA A 113 6.12 -16.57 -43.77
C ALA A 113 4.78 -16.62 -43.01
N ASN A 114 3.97 -17.65 -43.25
CA ASN A 114 2.68 -17.84 -42.57
C ASN A 114 2.77 -17.97 -41.03
N SER A 115 3.91 -18.38 -40.48
CA SER A 115 4.14 -18.45 -39.03
C SER A 115 4.90 -17.24 -38.45
N LEU A 116 5.58 -16.48 -39.30
CA LEU A 116 6.40 -15.32 -38.93
C LEU A 116 5.69 -13.97 -39.11
N CYS A 117 4.59 -13.96 -39.85
CA CYS A 117 3.82 -12.78 -40.22
C CYS A 117 2.37 -12.89 -39.67
N PRO A 118 1.63 -11.77 -39.63
CA PRO A 118 0.27 -11.79 -39.08
C PRO A 118 -0.65 -12.65 -39.93
N ARG A 119 -1.70 -13.19 -39.30
CA ARG A 119 -2.72 -13.92 -40.05
C ARG A 119 -3.50 -12.94 -40.93
N LEU A 120 -3.62 -13.30 -42.20
CA LEU A 120 -4.38 -12.58 -43.19
C LEU A 120 -5.87 -12.98 -43.14
N PRO A 121 -6.80 -12.05 -43.41
CA PRO A 121 -6.57 -10.61 -43.59
C PRO A 121 -6.28 -9.91 -42.26
N VAL A 122 -5.37 -8.94 -42.27
CA VAL A 122 -5.11 -8.05 -41.12
C VAL A 122 -6.24 -7.01 -41.06
N PRO A 123 -6.98 -6.90 -39.95
CA PRO A 123 -8.06 -5.94 -39.84
C PRO A 123 -7.54 -4.49 -39.81
N PRO A 124 -8.33 -3.52 -40.30
CA PRO A 124 -8.01 -2.11 -40.13
C PRO A 124 -8.03 -1.76 -38.64
N SER A 125 -7.01 -1.06 -38.17
CA SER A 125 -6.74 -0.82 -36.76
C SER A 125 -6.28 0.62 -36.51
N LYS A 126 -6.64 1.16 -35.35
CA LYS A 126 -6.21 2.49 -34.90
C LYS A 126 -5.51 2.40 -33.55
N SER A 127 -4.59 3.34 -33.31
CA SER A 127 -3.95 3.48 -32.00
C SER A 127 -4.97 3.98 -30.97
N PHE A 128 -5.20 3.22 -29.90
CA PHE A 128 -6.03 3.68 -28.80
C PHE A 128 -5.26 4.65 -27.90
N PRO A 129 -5.77 5.88 -27.63
CA PRO A 129 -5.01 6.95 -26.98
C PRO A 129 -4.47 6.63 -25.58
N LEU A 130 -5.11 5.71 -24.85
CA LEU A 130 -4.77 5.42 -23.45
C LEU A 130 -3.70 4.32 -23.27
N PHE A 131 -3.47 3.46 -24.26
CA PHE A 131 -2.63 2.26 -24.07
C PHE A 131 -1.58 2.01 -25.14
N ASN A 132 -1.43 2.89 -26.14
CA ASN A 132 -0.54 2.69 -27.29
C ASN A 132 -0.70 1.29 -27.93
N ARG A 133 -1.94 0.81 -28.09
CA ARG A 133 -2.22 -0.49 -28.72
C ARG A 133 -2.96 -0.29 -30.03
N CYS A 134 -2.65 -1.12 -31.01
CA CYS A 134 -3.41 -1.20 -32.26
C CYS A 134 -4.69 -2.00 -32.00
N VAL A 135 -5.83 -1.33 -32.11
CA VAL A 135 -7.15 -1.91 -31.83
C VAL A 135 -7.92 -2.02 -33.16
N PRO A 136 -8.47 -3.20 -33.49
CA PRO A 136 -9.25 -3.38 -34.72
C PRO A 136 -10.52 -2.52 -34.71
N GLN A 137 -10.87 -1.93 -35.85
CA GLN A 137 -12.04 -1.05 -36.00
C GLN A 137 -13.33 -1.80 -36.38
N THR A 138 -13.22 -3.00 -36.95
CA THR A 138 -14.39 -3.80 -37.33
C THR A 138 -15.11 -4.32 -36.07
N PRO A 139 -16.44 -4.16 -35.97
CA PRO A 139 -17.20 -4.44 -34.74
C PRO A 139 -17.12 -5.90 -34.29
N GLU A 140 -17.14 -6.84 -35.24
CA GLU A 140 -17.03 -8.28 -34.97
C GLU A 140 -15.68 -8.64 -34.33
N CYS A 141 -14.57 -8.21 -34.95
CA CYS A 141 -13.23 -8.41 -34.41
C CYS A 141 -13.00 -7.62 -33.11
N TYR A 142 -13.54 -6.41 -33.00
CA TYR A 142 -13.43 -5.59 -31.80
C TYR A 142 -14.07 -6.28 -30.60
N SER A 143 -15.25 -6.89 -30.74
CA SER A 143 -15.91 -7.60 -29.62
C SER A 143 -15.08 -8.78 -29.09
N LEU A 144 -14.43 -9.54 -29.99
CA LEU A 144 -13.58 -10.67 -29.62
C LEU A 144 -12.22 -10.22 -29.07
N PHE A 145 -11.64 -9.16 -29.63
CA PHE A 145 -10.41 -8.56 -29.15
C PHE A 145 -10.62 -7.92 -27.77
N ALA A 146 -11.74 -7.21 -27.61
CA ALA A 146 -12.15 -6.59 -26.36
C ALA A 146 -12.38 -7.66 -25.30
N SER A 147 -13.06 -8.77 -25.56
CA SER A 147 -13.25 -9.82 -24.55
C SER A 147 -11.93 -10.42 -24.04
N VAL A 148 -10.88 -10.51 -24.85
CA VAL A 148 -9.56 -10.99 -24.39
C VAL A 148 -8.75 -9.89 -23.70
N LEU A 149 -8.80 -8.65 -24.18
CA LEU A 149 -8.20 -7.51 -23.48
C LEU A 149 -8.90 -7.26 -22.12
N ILE A 150 -10.21 -7.51 -22.08
CA ILE A 150 -11.09 -7.41 -20.91
C ILE A 150 -10.96 -8.64 -20.00
N ASN A 151 -10.60 -9.83 -20.49
CA ASN A 151 -10.32 -10.96 -19.60
C ASN A 151 -9.10 -10.73 -18.68
N ASP A 152 -8.14 -9.88 -19.10
CA ASP A 152 -7.12 -9.36 -18.17
C ASP A 152 -7.71 -8.33 -17.20
N VAL A 153 -8.71 -7.56 -17.64
CA VAL A 153 -9.51 -6.69 -16.78
C VAL A 153 -10.59 -7.42 -15.99
N ASP A 154 -10.85 -8.72 -16.12
CA ASP A 154 -11.80 -9.46 -15.28
C ASP A 154 -11.28 -9.57 -13.84
N THR A 155 -9.96 -9.57 -13.67
CA THR A 155 -9.34 -9.41 -12.36
C THR A 155 -9.58 -7.99 -11.80
N LEU A 156 -9.42 -6.97 -12.64
CA LEU A 156 -9.62 -5.56 -12.27
C LEU A 156 -11.11 -5.24 -12.04
N HIS A 157 -12.02 -5.77 -12.86
CA HIS A 157 -13.47 -5.69 -12.73
C HIS A 157 -13.97 -6.52 -11.56
N ARG A 158 -13.42 -7.70 -11.25
CA ARG A 158 -13.73 -8.40 -9.98
C ARG A 158 -13.33 -7.58 -8.77
N ILE A 159 -12.16 -6.93 -8.80
CA ILE A 159 -11.71 -6.04 -7.72
C ILE A 159 -12.60 -4.80 -7.61
N LEU A 160 -12.90 -4.14 -8.74
CA LEU A 160 -13.68 -2.91 -8.78
C LEU A 160 -15.17 -3.17 -8.49
N SER A 161 -15.73 -4.29 -8.97
CA SER A 161 -17.08 -4.75 -8.63
C SER A 161 -17.17 -5.18 -7.16
N GLY A 162 -16.11 -5.77 -6.60
CA GLY A 162 -16.02 -6.07 -5.17
C GLY A 162 -16.03 -4.80 -4.32
N ILE A 163 -15.28 -3.77 -4.73
CA ILE A 163 -15.23 -2.46 -4.06
C ILE A 163 -16.56 -1.72 -4.20
N MET A 164 -17.17 -1.69 -5.38
CA MET A 164 -18.47 -1.04 -5.60
C MET A 164 -19.61 -1.75 -4.85
N SER A 165 -19.58 -3.09 -4.76
CA SER A 165 -20.54 -3.86 -3.96
C SER A 165 -20.35 -3.68 -2.45
N ALA A 166 -19.12 -3.44 -2.00
CA ALA A 166 -18.79 -3.24 -0.58
C ALA A 166 -18.77 -1.76 -0.16
N ARG A 167 -19.10 -0.81 -1.06
CA ARG A 167 -18.95 0.63 -0.81
C ARG A 167 -19.66 1.10 0.45
N ASP A 168 -20.86 0.59 0.70
CA ASP A 168 -21.70 0.99 1.83
C ASP A 168 -21.15 0.37 3.13
N THR A 169 -20.56 -0.82 3.05
CA THR A 169 -19.84 -1.46 4.15
C THR A 169 -18.54 -0.74 4.48
N ILE A 170 -17.77 -0.33 3.47
CA ILE A 170 -16.51 0.42 3.64
C ILE A 170 -16.80 1.79 4.26
N LEU A 171 -17.78 2.53 3.72
CA LEU A 171 -18.21 3.80 4.31
C LEU A 171 -18.73 3.62 5.73
N GLY A 172 -19.51 2.57 5.99
CA GLY A 172 -19.96 2.20 7.32
C GLY A 172 -18.81 1.95 8.30
N LEU A 173 -17.80 1.18 7.89
CA LEU A 173 -16.60 0.91 8.69
C LEU A 173 -15.76 2.18 8.92
N CYS A 174 -15.65 3.08 7.94
CA CYS A 174 -14.97 4.35 8.11
C CYS A 174 -15.69 5.27 9.11
N ILE A 175 -17.01 5.38 9.03
CA ILE A 175 -17.84 6.15 9.98
C ILE A 175 -17.75 5.52 11.37
N PHE A 176 -17.79 4.20 11.46
CA PHE A 176 -17.65 3.47 12.71
C PHE A 176 -16.27 3.67 13.35
N ALA A 177 -15.19 3.62 12.55
CA ALA A 177 -13.83 3.91 13.01
C ALA A 177 -13.70 5.36 13.51
N LEU A 178 -14.31 6.32 12.81
CA LEU A 178 -14.39 7.72 13.27
C LEU A 178 -15.12 7.83 14.61
N ALA A 179 -16.29 7.19 14.74
CA ALA A 179 -17.06 7.19 15.98
C ALA A 179 -16.27 6.57 17.15
N LEU A 180 -15.59 5.45 16.93
CA LEU A 180 -14.73 4.81 17.94
C LEU A 180 -13.55 5.72 18.33
N SER A 181 -12.91 6.37 17.35
CA SER A 181 -11.79 7.28 17.63
C SER A 181 -12.19 8.48 18.49
N LEU A 182 -13.37 9.07 18.22
CA LEU A 182 -13.92 10.16 19.02
C LEU A 182 -14.32 9.69 20.42
N THR A 183 -14.91 8.49 20.51
CA THR A 183 -15.26 7.85 21.78
C THR A 183 -14.02 7.63 22.64
N MET A 184 -12.94 7.08 22.07
CA MET A 184 -11.66 6.87 22.78
C MET A 184 -11.02 8.17 23.26
N MET A 185 -11.07 9.24 22.46
CA MET A 185 -10.57 10.54 22.89
C MET A 185 -11.36 11.09 24.08
N PHE A 186 -12.69 10.94 24.07
CA PHE A 186 -13.55 11.41 25.15
C PHE A 186 -13.34 10.59 26.44
N THR A 187 -13.32 9.26 26.34
CA THR A 187 -13.09 8.38 27.49
C THR A 187 -11.72 8.62 28.12
N PHE A 188 -10.66 8.78 27.32
CA PHE A 188 -9.32 9.06 27.83
C PHE A 188 -9.25 10.39 28.60
N ARG A 189 -9.89 11.45 28.08
CA ARG A 189 -9.97 12.74 28.79
C ARG A 189 -10.75 12.64 30.10
N PHE A 190 -11.86 11.91 30.10
CA PHE A 190 -12.68 11.70 31.28
C PHE A 190 -11.93 10.91 32.37
N ILE A 191 -11.32 9.78 32.00
CA ILE A 191 -10.53 8.94 32.90
C ILE A 191 -9.37 9.73 33.49
N THR A 192 -8.61 10.45 32.65
CA THR A 192 -7.47 11.25 33.12
C THR A 192 -7.92 12.34 34.10
N THR A 193 -9.05 13.00 33.82
CA THR A 193 -9.59 14.04 34.72
C THR A 193 -10.04 13.44 36.04
N LEU A 194 -10.79 12.33 36.02
CA LEU A 194 -11.22 11.65 37.24
C LEU A 194 -10.04 11.14 38.06
N LEU A 195 -9.06 10.51 37.42
CA LEU A 195 -7.86 9.97 38.06
C LEU A 195 -7.11 11.09 38.80
N VAL A 196 -6.90 12.25 38.17
CA VAL A 196 -6.27 13.41 38.83
C VAL A 196 -7.05 13.87 40.06
N HIS A 197 -8.39 13.92 40.00
CA HIS A 197 -9.20 14.31 41.17
C HIS A 197 -9.12 13.28 42.30
N ILE A 198 -9.12 11.99 41.97
CA ILE A 198 -8.95 10.90 42.95
C ILE A 198 -7.59 11.00 43.62
N PHE A 199 -6.51 11.19 42.87
CA PHE A 199 -5.16 11.34 43.42
C PHE A 199 -5.04 12.56 44.35
N ILE A 200 -5.58 13.71 43.94
CA ILE A 200 -5.58 14.92 44.79
C ILE A 200 -6.37 14.67 46.08
N SER A 201 -7.54 14.06 45.99
CA SER A 201 -8.36 13.74 47.17
C SER A 201 -7.66 12.78 48.11
N LEU A 202 -7.00 11.75 47.57
CA LEU A 202 -6.26 10.76 48.35
C LEU A 202 -5.07 11.40 49.08
N VAL A 203 -4.31 12.27 48.41
CA VAL A 203 -3.19 12.99 49.02
C VAL A 203 -3.65 13.90 50.15
N ILE A 204 -4.74 14.67 49.95
CA ILE A 204 -5.30 15.54 51.01
C ILE A 204 -5.74 14.69 52.20
N LEU A 205 -6.48 13.60 51.96
CA LEU A 205 -6.95 12.71 53.02
C LEU A 205 -5.78 12.09 53.80
N GLY A 206 -4.75 11.63 53.09
CA GLY A 206 -3.55 11.05 53.71
C GLY A 206 -2.79 12.07 54.57
N LEU A 207 -2.62 13.30 54.10
CA LEU A 207 -1.95 14.36 54.87
C LEU A 207 -2.72 14.72 56.14
N LEU A 208 -4.05 14.85 56.05
CA LEU A 208 -4.91 15.10 57.21
C LEU A 208 -4.90 13.94 58.20
N PHE A 209 -4.90 12.70 57.70
CA PHE A 209 -4.84 11.50 58.52
C PHE A 209 -3.54 11.42 59.33
N VAL A 210 -2.37 11.61 58.68
CA VAL A 210 -1.07 11.60 59.36
C VAL A 210 -0.98 12.69 60.42
N CYS A 211 -1.42 13.91 60.11
CA CYS A 211 -1.51 14.98 61.11
C CYS A 211 -2.45 14.63 62.26
N GLY A 212 -3.62 14.08 61.96
CA GLY A 212 -4.61 13.67 62.97
C GLY A 212 -4.05 12.61 63.93
N ILE A 213 -3.38 11.58 63.41
CA ILE A 213 -2.75 10.53 64.22
C ILE A 213 -1.61 11.09 65.08
N LEU A 214 -0.76 11.96 64.54
CA LEU A 214 0.34 12.56 65.32
C LEU A 214 -0.18 13.43 66.49
N TRP A 215 -1.25 14.20 66.26
CA TRP A 215 -1.89 14.97 67.33
C TRP A 215 -2.64 14.10 68.33
N TRP A 216 -3.29 13.03 67.86
CA TRP A 216 -3.94 12.08 68.75
C TRP A 216 -2.93 11.35 69.63
N LEU A 217 -1.82 10.88 69.06
CA LEU A 217 -0.71 10.29 69.82
C LEU A 217 -0.14 11.27 70.83
N TYR A 218 0.08 12.54 70.46
CA TYR A 218 0.51 13.56 71.41
C TYR A 218 -0.48 13.73 72.57
N TYR A 219 -1.78 13.76 72.28
CA TYR A 219 -2.83 13.86 73.31
C TYR A 219 -2.86 12.63 74.23
N ASP A 220 -2.74 11.44 73.66
CA ASP A 220 -2.71 10.15 74.38
C ASP A 220 -1.51 10.10 75.34
N TYR A 221 -0.30 10.38 74.83
CA TYR A 221 0.91 10.50 75.65
C TYR A 221 0.79 11.60 76.72
N THR A 222 0.06 12.70 76.46
CA THR A 222 -0.12 13.77 77.45
C THR A 222 -1.04 13.31 78.60
N ASN A 223 -2.04 12.48 78.31
CA ASN A 223 -2.99 11.99 79.31
C ASN A 223 -2.47 10.79 80.12
N ASP A 224 -1.69 9.89 79.51
CA ASP A 224 -1.12 8.73 80.21
C ASP A 224 0.13 9.06 81.05
N LEU A 225 0.75 10.23 80.86
CA LEU A 225 1.93 10.71 81.60
C LEU A 225 1.62 11.15 83.06
N SER A 226 0.67 10.48 83.70
CA SER A 226 0.37 10.63 85.14
C SER A 226 1.22 9.71 86.03
N ILE A 227 2.05 8.83 85.44
CA ILE A 227 2.94 7.90 86.15
C ILE A 227 4.39 8.12 85.68
N GLU A 228 5.28 8.54 86.59
CA GLU A 228 6.64 9.03 86.34
C GLU A 228 7.60 8.02 85.65
N LEU A 229 8.08 8.36 84.45
CA LEU A 229 9.31 7.83 83.85
C LEU A 229 9.96 8.89 82.92
N ASP A 230 11.24 9.25 83.15
CA ASP A 230 11.95 10.29 82.37
C ASP A 230 12.06 9.98 80.86
N THR A 231 12.09 8.69 80.49
CA THR A 231 12.17 8.24 79.10
C THR A 231 10.89 8.53 78.30
N GLU A 232 9.71 8.54 78.93
CA GLU A 232 8.45 8.87 78.24
C GLU A 232 8.30 10.36 77.99
N ARG A 233 8.87 11.19 78.88
CA ARG A 233 8.90 12.64 78.74
C ARG A 233 9.77 13.11 77.56
N GLU A 234 10.89 12.45 77.29
CA GLU A 234 11.71 12.74 76.10
C GLU A 234 11.00 12.32 74.80
N ASN A 235 10.34 11.16 74.80
CA ASN A 235 9.52 10.70 73.68
C ASN A 235 8.37 11.67 73.37
N MET A 236 7.71 12.23 74.39
CA MET A 236 6.66 13.25 74.23
C MET A 236 7.17 14.50 73.50
N LYS A 237 8.33 15.02 73.89
CA LYS A 237 8.95 16.19 73.22
C LYS A 237 9.29 15.88 71.76
N CYS A 238 9.73 14.66 71.48
CA CYS A 238 10.04 14.19 70.13
C CYS A 238 8.77 14.11 69.27
N VAL A 239 7.68 13.49 69.79
CA VAL A 239 6.37 13.39 69.11
C VAL A 239 5.78 14.78 68.84
N LEU A 240 5.86 15.70 69.81
CA LEU A 240 5.44 17.10 69.62
C LEU A 240 6.23 17.79 68.50
N GLY A 241 7.56 17.59 68.46
CA GLY A 241 8.41 18.08 67.39
C GLY A 241 7.97 17.56 66.02
N PHE A 242 7.71 16.26 65.90
CA PHE A 242 7.21 15.67 64.65
C PHE A 242 5.81 16.16 64.27
N ALA A 243 4.91 16.38 65.23
CA ALA A 243 3.57 16.93 64.97
C ALA A 243 3.64 18.37 64.43
N ILE A 244 4.50 19.22 65.00
CA ILE A 244 4.70 20.60 64.53
C ILE A 244 5.33 20.61 63.13
N VAL A 245 6.36 19.79 62.90
CA VAL A 245 6.99 19.71 61.57
C VAL A 245 6.00 19.17 60.52
N SER A 246 5.27 18.10 60.85
CA SER A 246 4.27 17.51 59.95
C SER A 246 3.13 18.48 59.61
N THR A 247 2.67 19.29 60.57
CA THR A 247 1.63 20.31 60.32
C THR A 247 2.13 21.43 59.41
N VAL A 248 3.36 21.93 59.60
CA VAL A 248 3.97 22.94 58.73
C VAL A 248 4.11 22.41 57.30
N ILE A 249 4.64 21.19 57.14
CA ILE A 249 4.79 20.55 55.82
C ILE A 249 3.41 20.34 55.16
N THR A 250 2.42 19.85 55.92
CA THR A 250 1.05 19.66 55.43
C THR A 250 0.42 20.99 54.99
N ALA A 251 0.61 22.07 55.75
CA ALA A 251 0.11 23.40 55.40
C ALA A 251 0.74 23.92 54.10
N ILE A 252 2.07 23.77 53.94
CA ILE A 252 2.78 24.17 52.71
C ILE A 252 2.25 23.37 51.51
N LEU A 253 2.11 22.04 51.64
CA LEU A 253 1.61 21.18 50.56
C LEU A 253 0.15 21.50 50.21
N LEU A 254 -0.71 21.78 51.19
CA LEU A 254 -2.11 22.18 50.94
C LEU A 254 -2.20 23.54 50.24
N VAL A 255 -1.36 24.51 50.62
CA VAL A 255 -1.27 25.81 49.93
C VAL A 255 -0.79 25.61 48.49
N LEU A 256 0.23 24.77 48.28
CA LEU A 256 0.71 24.43 46.95
C LEU A 256 -0.40 23.79 46.09
N ILE A 257 -1.11 22.78 46.63
CA ILE A 257 -2.24 22.13 45.95
C ILE A 257 -3.36 23.14 45.65
N PHE A 258 -3.66 24.05 46.58
CA PHE A 258 -4.69 25.08 46.39
C PHE A 258 -4.31 26.08 45.29
N VAL A 259 -3.06 26.54 45.27
CA VAL A 259 -2.53 27.41 44.21
C VAL A 259 -2.53 26.68 42.87
N LEU A 260 -2.10 25.41 42.84
CA LEU A 260 -2.14 24.58 41.64
C LEU A 260 -3.57 24.37 41.14
N ARG A 261 -4.57 24.24 42.02
CA ARG A 261 -5.99 24.13 41.65
C ARG A 261 -6.50 25.40 40.94
N LYS A 262 -6.09 26.58 41.42
CA LYS A 262 -6.38 27.87 40.72
C LYS A 262 -5.68 27.94 39.37
N ARG A 263 -4.47 27.39 39.26
CA ARG A 263 -3.74 27.27 37.99
C ARG A 263 -4.39 26.27 37.04
N ILE A 264 -5.04 25.20 37.48
CA ILE A 264 -5.75 24.26 36.58
C ILE A 264 -6.80 25.01 35.73
N LYS A 265 -7.57 25.94 36.32
CA LYS A 265 -8.54 26.75 35.57
C LYS A 265 -7.86 27.63 34.50
N LEU A 266 -6.73 28.24 34.86
CA LEU A 266 -5.90 29.03 33.93
C LEU A 266 -5.26 28.14 32.85
N THR A 267 -4.79 26.95 33.21
CA THR A 267 -4.21 25.95 32.30
C THR A 267 -5.27 25.42 31.35
N VAL A 268 -6.55 25.32 31.74
CA VAL A 268 -7.66 24.98 30.85
C VAL A 268 -7.91 26.10 29.83
N GLU A 269 -7.93 27.36 30.24
CA GLU A 269 -8.00 28.51 29.29
C GLU A 269 -6.79 28.56 28.36
N LEU A 270 -5.59 28.33 28.90
CA LEU A 270 -4.36 28.22 28.12
C LEU A 270 -4.44 27.02 27.16
N PHE A 271 -4.99 25.88 27.57
CA PHE A 271 -5.23 24.74 26.69
C PHE A 271 -6.26 25.07 25.62
N GLN A 272 -7.28 25.89 25.89
CA GLN A 272 -8.21 26.33 24.85
C GLN A 272 -7.52 27.26 23.84
N LEU A 273 -6.65 28.15 24.30
CA LEU A 273 -5.79 28.99 23.45
C LEU A 273 -4.79 28.14 22.65
N THR A 274 -4.13 27.19 23.28
CA THR A 274 -3.23 26.23 22.63
C THR A 274 -4.01 25.36 21.64
N ASN A 275 -5.25 24.97 21.93
CA ASN A 275 -6.10 24.21 21.01
C ASN A 275 -6.55 25.07 19.82
N LYS A 276 -6.74 26.39 20.03
CA LYS A 276 -6.96 27.38 18.96
C LYS A 276 -5.71 27.56 18.08
N VAL A 277 -4.51 27.50 18.68
CA VAL A 277 -3.21 27.58 17.97
C VAL A 277 -2.85 26.26 17.27
N ILE A 278 -3.18 25.12 17.87
CA ILE A 278 -3.08 23.78 17.26
C ILE A 278 -4.06 23.70 16.08
N ARG A 279 -5.25 24.30 16.18
CA ARG A 279 -6.17 24.43 15.03
C ARG A 279 -5.59 25.29 13.91
N SER A 280 -4.74 26.27 14.22
CA SER A 280 -4.00 27.05 13.21
C SER A 280 -2.68 26.39 12.77
N SER A 281 -2.25 25.31 13.42
CA SER A 281 -1.07 24.50 13.06
C SER A 281 -1.51 23.09 12.67
N PRO A 282 -2.04 22.91 11.44
CA PRO A 282 -2.74 21.70 11.00
C PRO A 282 -1.86 20.43 11.01
N PHE A 283 -0.53 20.58 11.05
CA PHE A 283 0.43 19.46 11.03
C PHE A 283 0.29 18.50 12.23
N LEU A 284 -0.08 18.99 13.41
CA LEU A 284 -0.28 18.14 14.61
C LEU A 284 -1.55 17.30 14.55
N LEU A 285 -2.61 17.81 13.89
CA LEU A 285 -3.83 17.05 13.60
C LEU A 285 -3.65 16.12 12.40
N PHE A 286 -2.70 16.42 11.51
CA PHE A 286 -2.36 15.59 10.37
C PHE A 286 -1.56 14.34 10.74
N GLN A 287 -0.95 14.32 11.92
CA GLN A 287 -0.15 13.18 12.40
C GLN A 287 -0.94 11.85 12.43
N PRO A 288 -2.15 11.76 13.04
CA PRO A 288 -2.95 10.54 12.98
C PRO A 288 -3.41 10.17 11.56
N LEU A 289 -3.73 11.15 10.71
CA LEU A 289 -4.11 10.92 9.31
C LEU A 289 -2.94 10.39 8.49
N TRP A 290 -1.74 10.93 8.69
CA TRP A 290 -0.53 10.49 8.02
C TRP A 290 -0.10 9.10 8.50
N THR A 291 -0.24 8.79 9.79
CA THR A 291 -0.01 7.41 10.29
C THR A 291 -1.02 6.42 9.71
N PHE A 292 -2.29 6.82 9.54
CA PHE A 292 -3.31 5.98 8.93
C PHE A 292 -3.06 5.78 7.43
N ALA A 293 -2.62 6.84 6.72
CA ALA A 293 -2.19 6.74 5.33
C ALA A 293 -0.97 5.82 5.17
N ILE A 294 0.01 5.89 6.07
CA ILE A 294 1.15 4.97 6.12
C ILE A 294 0.69 3.53 6.35
N LEU A 295 -0.29 3.31 7.24
CA LEU A 295 -0.84 1.97 7.51
C LEU A 295 -1.64 1.40 6.34
N ILE A 296 -2.47 2.21 5.66
CA ILE A 296 -3.16 1.79 4.44
C ILE A 296 -2.15 1.49 3.33
N PHE A 297 -1.14 2.35 3.16
CA PHE A 297 -0.09 2.14 2.18
C PHE A 297 0.69 0.85 2.48
N PHE A 298 1.01 0.60 3.76
CA PHE A 298 1.63 -0.64 4.22
C PHE A 298 0.75 -1.86 3.93
N TRP A 299 -0.57 -1.77 4.16
CA TRP A 299 -1.51 -2.83 3.86
C TRP A 299 -1.60 -3.13 2.35
N ILE A 300 -1.75 -2.10 1.51
CA ILE A 300 -1.76 -2.24 0.04
C ILE A 300 -0.44 -2.85 -0.45
N LEU A 301 0.69 -2.41 0.12
CA LEU A 301 2.01 -2.98 -0.18
C LEU A 301 2.09 -4.47 0.18
N TRP A 302 1.58 -4.88 1.34
CA TRP A 302 1.55 -6.29 1.75
C TRP A 302 0.67 -7.14 0.84
N VAL A 303 -0.48 -6.62 0.42
CA VAL A 303 -1.36 -7.31 -0.55
C VAL A 303 -0.65 -7.50 -1.89
N ALA A 304 0.07 -6.49 -2.38
CA ALA A 304 0.86 -6.59 -3.62
C ALA A 304 2.03 -7.59 -3.51
N VAL A 305 2.67 -7.68 -2.34
CA VAL A 305 3.72 -8.68 -2.05
C VAL A 305 3.15 -10.09 -2.07
N LEU A 306 1.99 -10.32 -1.44
CA LEU A 306 1.34 -11.63 -1.46
C LEU A 306 0.92 -12.05 -2.88
N LEU A 307 0.41 -11.11 -3.69
CA LEU A 307 0.06 -11.34 -5.09
C LEU A 307 1.29 -11.68 -5.95
N SER A 308 2.42 -11.00 -5.73
CA SER A 308 3.66 -11.26 -6.47
C SER A 308 4.36 -12.56 -6.06
N LEU A 309 4.25 -12.96 -4.79
CA LEU A 309 4.66 -14.29 -4.33
C LEU A 309 3.81 -15.40 -4.96
N GLY A 310 2.49 -15.18 -5.07
CA GLY A 310 1.59 -16.10 -5.77
C GLY A 310 1.92 -16.26 -7.26
N THR A 311 2.29 -15.18 -7.95
CA THR A 311 2.67 -15.25 -9.37
C THR A 311 4.07 -15.83 -9.59
N ALA A 312 4.98 -15.67 -8.64
CA ALA A 312 6.28 -16.34 -8.66
C ALA A 312 6.14 -17.85 -8.41
N ALA A 313 5.25 -18.27 -7.51
CA ALA A 313 4.92 -19.69 -7.32
C ALA A 313 4.36 -20.33 -8.60
N ALA A 314 3.50 -19.62 -9.33
CA ALA A 314 2.99 -20.07 -10.63
C ALA A 314 4.08 -20.14 -11.73
N ARG A 315 5.16 -19.36 -11.62
CA ARG A 315 6.33 -19.44 -12.52
C ARG A 315 7.15 -20.70 -12.22
N ALA A 316 7.33 -21.05 -10.95
CA ALA A 316 8.04 -22.26 -10.53
C ALA A 316 7.28 -23.55 -10.90
N GLU A 317 5.94 -23.55 -10.84
CA GLU A 317 5.12 -24.67 -11.33
C GLU A 317 5.20 -24.84 -12.86
N ALA A 318 5.34 -23.75 -13.62
CA ALA A 318 5.56 -23.83 -15.06
C ALA A 318 6.97 -24.37 -15.40
N GLU A 319 7.98 -24.01 -14.61
CA GLU A 319 9.37 -24.47 -14.76
C GLU A 319 9.51 -25.95 -14.39
N SER A 320 8.80 -26.44 -13.36
CA SER A 320 8.77 -27.87 -13.02
C SER A 320 8.01 -28.72 -14.04
N SER A 321 7.01 -28.15 -14.72
CA SER A 321 6.31 -28.80 -15.83
C SER A 321 7.23 -28.99 -17.06
N GLU A 322 8.10 -28.01 -17.34
CA GLU A 322 9.09 -28.07 -18.43
C GLU A 322 10.26 -29.02 -18.12
N ASP A 323 10.69 -29.14 -16.86
CA ASP A 323 11.74 -30.10 -16.47
C ASP A 323 11.23 -31.56 -16.42
N ILE A 324 9.94 -31.80 -16.17
CA ILE A 324 9.33 -33.13 -16.30
C ILE A 324 9.34 -33.58 -17.78
N ASP A 325 8.99 -32.68 -18.70
CA ASP A 325 9.00 -32.95 -20.15
C ASP A 325 10.44 -33.18 -20.68
N ARG A 326 11.42 -32.43 -20.17
CA ARG A 326 12.85 -32.62 -20.49
C ARG A 326 13.42 -33.93 -19.90
N GLY A 327 12.91 -34.37 -18.76
CA GLY A 327 13.24 -35.67 -18.14
C GLY A 327 12.64 -36.88 -18.86
N GLU A 328 11.48 -36.74 -19.51
CA GLU A 328 10.88 -37.76 -20.36
C GLU A 328 11.59 -37.90 -21.71
N VAL A 329 12.01 -36.78 -22.32
CA VAL A 329 12.82 -36.78 -23.55
C VAL A 329 14.21 -37.40 -23.33
N SER A 330 14.86 -37.10 -22.20
CA SER A 330 16.18 -37.69 -21.89
C SER A 330 16.12 -39.18 -21.54
N LYS A 331 14.97 -39.74 -21.15
CA LYS A 331 14.77 -41.19 -20.99
C LYS A 331 14.50 -41.90 -22.32
N MET A 332 13.96 -41.20 -23.32
CA MET A 332 13.76 -41.75 -24.67
C MET A 332 15.04 -41.80 -25.51
N GLU A 333 16.07 -41.02 -25.20
CA GLU A 333 17.38 -41.06 -25.89
C GLU A 333 18.37 -42.10 -25.31
N VAL A 334 18.03 -42.78 -24.21
CA VAL A 334 18.90 -43.78 -23.55
C VAL A 334 18.34 -45.21 -23.64
N GLN A 335 17.34 -45.46 -24.49
CA GLN A 335 16.74 -46.78 -24.66
C GLN A 335 16.80 -47.30 -26.09
#